data_AF-K1UCC0-F1
#
_entry.id   AF-K1UCC0-F1
#
_cell.length_a   1.000
_cell.length_b   1.000
_cell.length_c   1.000
_cell.angle_alpha   90.00
_cell.angle_beta   90.00
_cell.angle_gamma   90.00
#
_symmetry.space_group_name_H-M   'P 1'
#
loop_
_entity.id
_entity.type
_entity.pdbx_description
1 polymer ?
#
loop_
_entity_poly.entity_id
_entity_poly.type
_entity_poly.pdbx_seq_one_letter_code
_entity_poly.pdbx_strand_id
1 'polypeptide(L)'
;FEGDCASSSESNYGKRKTELDGMYLILTEKERYCMNFYMYSEDDENAQNVGIYKIEIALESEVAEDNFIWDNPPNGIFVGGQN
;
A
#
# COMPACT_ATOMS: atom_id res chain seq x y z
N PHE A 1 0.63 -11.89 -13.31
CA PHE A 1 0.50 -10.90 -12.24
C PHE A 1 0.63 -9.55 -12.91
N GLU A 2 -0.37 -8.68 -12.75
CA GLU A 2 -0.35 -7.29 -13.24
C GLU A 2 -0.28 -6.39 -12.01
N GLY A 3 0.62 -5.42 -12.05
CA GLY A 3 0.85 -4.49 -10.96
C GLY A 3 2.03 -3.57 -11.26
N ASP A 4 2.04 -2.42 -10.59
CA ASP A 4 3.12 -1.44 -10.67
C ASP A 4 3.67 -1.19 -9.26
N CYS A 5 4.95 -0.84 -9.20
CA CYS A 5 5.67 -0.59 -7.95
C CYS A 5 6.47 0.71 -8.10
N ALA A 6 6.21 1.66 -7.21
CA ALA A 6 6.95 2.91 -7.12
C ALA A 6 7.82 2.91 -5.86
N SER A 7 8.89 3.71 -5.93
CA SER A 7 9.78 3.91 -4.81
C SER A 7 10.02 5.41 -4.62
N SER A 8 9.99 5.86 -3.38
CA SER A 8 10.43 7.19 -2.99
C SER A 8 11.50 7.08 -1.91
N SER A 9 12.52 7.94 -1.96
CA SER A 9 13.60 7.93 -0.97
C SER A 9 13.89 9.35 -0.51
N GLU A 10 14.00 9.52 0.80
CA GLU A 10 14.49 10.73 1.44
C GLU A 10 15.82 10.46 2.12
N SER A 11 16.71 11.45 2.11
CA SER A 11 17.96 11.39 2.86
C SER A 11 18.14 12.66 3.68
N ASN A 12 18.38 12.48 4.97
CA ASN A 12 18.60 13.56 5.92
C ASN A 12 19.88 13.30 6.71
N TYR A 13 20.87 14.19 6.58
CA TYR A 13 22.19 14.08 7.23
C TYR A 13 22.86 12.69 7.09
N GLY A 14 22.71 12.05 5.93
CA GLY A 14 23.30 10.73 5.65
C GLY A 14 22.46 9.54 6.13
N LYS A 15 21.36 9.78 6.83
CA LYS A 15 20.34 8.77 7.14
C LYS A 15 19.34 8.69 6.01
N ARG A 16 18.92 7.49 5.66
CA ARG A 16 18.02 7.21 4.55
C ARG A 16 16.69 6.68 5.06
N LYS A 17 15.64 7.04 4.34
CA LYS A 17 14.31 6.47 4.47
C LYS A 17 13.78 6.21 3.07
N THR A 18 13.51 4.95 2.75
CA THR A 18 13.02 4.55 1.44
C THR A 18 11.66 3.87 1.59
N GLU A 19 10.65 4.50 1.02
CA GLU A 19 9.30 3.98 0.94
C GLU A 19 9.10 3.28 -0.41
N LEU A 20 8.44 2.13 -0.36
CA LEU A 20 7.94 1.42 -1.52
C LEU A 20 6.42 1.34 -1.42
N ASP A 21 5.76 1.65 -2.51
CA ASP A 21 4.33 1.46 -2.67
C ASP A 21 4.06 0.73 -3.99
N GLY A 22 2.93 0.07 -4.05
CA GLY A 22 2.54 -0.58 -5.30
C GLY A 22 1.12 -1.06 -5.29
N MET A 23 0.60 -1.23 -6.50
CA MET A 23 -0.75 -1.68 -6.76
C MET A 23 -0.70 -3.04 -7.47
N TYR A 24 -1.50 -3.98 -6.99
CA TYR A 24 -1.66 -5.30 -7.57
C TYR A 24 -3.12 -5.64 -7.83
N LEU A 25 -3.38 -6.32 -8.94
CA LEU A 25 -4.66 -6.97 -9.18
C LEU A 25 -4.63 -8.42 -8.67
N ILE A 26 -5.51 -8.75 -7.72
CA ILE A 26 -5.70 -10.11 -7.21
C ILE A 26 -6.92 -10.72 -7.89
N LEU A 27 -6.72 -11.87 -8.53
CA LEU A 27 -7.78 -12.61 -9.20
C LEU A 27 -8.15 -13.85 -8.37
N THR A 28 -9.44 -13.99 -8.11
CA THR A 28 -10.03 -15.23 -7.58
C THR A 28 -10.92 -15.87 -8.67
N GLU A 29 -11.49 -17.03 -8.39
CA GLU A 29 -12.42 -17.68 -9.32
C GLU A 29 -13.70 -16.85 -9.56
N LYS A 30 -14.08 -15.98 -8.63
CA LYS A 30 -15.37 -15.27 -8.65
C LYS A 30 -15.21 -13.76 -8.78
N GLU A 31 -14.15 -13.21 -8.22
CA GLU A 31 -13.99 -11.78 -7.99
C GLU A 31 -12.56 -11.32 -8.28
N ARG A 32 -12.44 -10.02 -8.55
CA ARG A 32 -11.18 -9.33 -8.78
C ARG A 32 -11.04 -8.21 -7.76
N TYR A 33 -9.84 -8.04 -7.23
CA TYR A 33 -9.55 -7.07 -6.21
C TYR A 33 -8.36 -6.22 -6.62
N CYS A 34 -8.43 -4.93 -6.33
CA CYS A 34 -7.27 -4.06 -6.38
C CYS A 34 -6.69 -3.98 -4.97
N MET A 35 -5.38 -4.17 -4.83
CA MET A 35 -4.67 -4.11 -3.55
C MET A 35 -3.51 -3.12 -3.67
N ASN A 36 -3.46 -2.15 -2.75
CA ASN A 36 -2.29 -1.31 -2.54
C ASN A 36 -1.52 -1.80 -1.31
N PHE A 37 -0.20 -1.71 -1.35
CA PHE A 37 0.66 -1.85 -0.17
C PHE A 37 1.58 -0.63 -0.04
N TYR A 38 1.94 -0.31 1.19
CA TYR A 38 2.91 0.72 1.51
C TYR A 38 3.86 0.16 2.57
N MET A 39 5.16 0.29 2.32
CA MET A 39 6.18 -0.23 3.20
C MET A 39 7.40 0.67 3.25
N TYR A 40 8.09 0.66 4.38
CA TYR A 40 9.45 1.15 4.44
C TYR A 40 10.40 0.00 4.15
N SER A 41 11.18 0.12 3.07
CA SER A 41 12.28 -0.81 2.76
C SER A 41 13.57 -0.43 3.48
N GLU A 42 13.67 0.82 3.92
CA GLU A 42 14.80 1.39 4.64
C GLU A 42 14.28 2.52 5.54
N ASP A 43 14.69 2.54 6.81
CA ASP A 43 14.47 3.64 7.76
C ASP A 43 15.62 3.62 8.78
N ASP A 44 16.69 4.36 8.48
CA ASP A 44 17.90 4.43 9.31
C ASP A 44 17.64 5.07 10.68
N GLU A 45 16.60 5.90 10.79
CA GLU A 45 16.24 6.55 12.06
C GLU A 45 15.44 5.63 12.96
N ASN A 46 14.58 4.79 12.38
CA ASN A 46 13.64 3.94 13.08
C ASN A 46 13.59 2.57 12.42
N ALA A 47 14.63 1.76 12.64
CA ALA A 47 14.74 0.43 12.02
C ALA A 47 13.54 -0.50 12.30
N GLN A 48 12.78 -0.26 13.38
CA GLN A 48 11.55 -0.98 13.70
C GLN A 48 10.39 -0.68 12.75
N ASN A 49 10.44 0.43 12.00
CA ASN A 49 9.42 0.80 11.01
C ASN A 49 9.61 0.05 9.69
N VAL A 50 10.76 -0.59 9.48
CA VAL A 50 11.04 -1.34 8.25
C VAL A 50 10.06 -2.50 8.14
N GLY A 51 9.29 -2.51 7.06
CA GLY A 51 8.20 -3.44 6.84
C GLY A 51 6.96 -2.76 6.27
N ILE A 52 5.94 -3.58 6.01
CA ILE A 52 4.64 -3.12 5.55
C ILE A 52 3.94 -2.45 6.73
N TYR A 53 3.53 -1.21 6.54
CA TYR A 53 2.80 -0.47 7.56
C TYR A 53 1.35 -0.20 7.17
N LYS A 54 0.99 -0.37 5.88
CA LYS A 54 -0.36 -0.19 5.36
C LYS A 54 -0.65 -1.13 4.19
N ILE A 55 -1.83 -1.75 4.21
CA ILE A 55 -2.42 -2.47 3.07
C ILE A 55 -3.86 -1.98 2.90
N GLU A 56 -4.25 -1.74 1.65
CA GLU A 56 -5.62 -1.41 1.26
C GLU A 56 -6.09 -2.43 0.22
N ILE A 57 -7.31 -2.93 0.34
CA ILE A 57 -7.90 -3.85 -0.63
C ILE A 57 -9.40 -3.56 -0.81
N ALA A 58 -9.85 -3.56 -2.05
CA ALA A 58 -11.25 -3.35 -2.44
C ALA A 58 -11.56 -4.14 -3.73
N LEU A 59 -12.84 -4.37 -4.02
CA LEU A 59 -13.23 -5.00 -5.28
C LEU A 59 -12.88 -4.09 -6.47
N GLU A 60 -12.42 -4.67 -7.57
CA GLU A 60 -12.13 -3.92 -8.81
C GLU A 60 -13.35 -3.13 -9.28
N SER A 61 -14.56 -3.68 -9.10
CA SER A 61 -15.81 -3.01 -9.44
C SER A 61 -16.11 -1.78 -8.58
N GLU A 62 -15.73 -1.80 -7.30
CA GLU A 62 -15.92 -0.66 -6.39
C GLU A 62 -14.89 0.44 -6.70
N VAL A 63 -13.64 0.05 -6.97
CA VAL A 63 -12.56 0.99 -7.35
C VAL A 63 -12.88 1.72 -8.65
N ALA A 64 -13.63 1.09 -9.56
CA ALA A 64 -14.07 1.70 -10.81
C ALA A 64 -15.20 2.73 -10.65
N GLU A 65 -15.77 2.90 -9.45
CA GLU A 65 -16.80 3.92 -9.19
C GLU A 65 -16.19 5.33 -9.09
N ASP A 66 -16.84 6.33 -9.68
CA ASP A 66 -16.33 7.72 -9.74
C ASP A 66 -16.08 8.36 -8.35
N ASN A 67 -16.74 7.85 -7.31
CA ASN A 67 -16.70 8.36 -5.94
C ASN A 67 -15.92 7.44 -4.99
N PHE A 68 -15.19 6.44 -5.50
CA PHE A 68 -14.40 5.54 -4.67
C PHE A 68 -13.24 6.26 -3.98
N ILE A 69 -13.03 5.93 -2.70
CA ILE A 69 -11.93 6.43 -1.87
C ILE A 69 -11.38 5.26 -1.07
N TRP A 70 -10.07 5.02 -1.15
CA TRP A 70 -9.37 3.93 -0.46
C TRP A 70 -9.47 4.00 1.08
N ASP A 71 -9.53 5.22 1.63
CA ASP A 71 -9.65 5.48 3.08
C ASP A 71 -11.12 5.52 3.56
N ASN A 72 -12.04 4.88 2.83
CA ASN A 72 -13.44 4.74 3.24
C ASN A 72 -13.68 3.32 3.79
N PRO A 73 -13.79 3.14 5.13
CA PRO A 73 -13.94 1.82 5.77
C PRO A 73 -15.09 0.92 5.24
N PRO A 74 -16.22 1.46 4.73
CA PRO A 74 -17.26 0.66 4.08
C PRO A 74 -16.86 0.02 2.74
N ASN A 75 -15.93 0.64 2.00
CA ASN A 75 -15.59 0.25 0.62
C ASN A 75 -14.18 -0.36 0.49
N GLY A 76 -13.35 -0.25 1.53
CA GLY A 76 -12.00 -0.80 1.55
C GLY A 76 -11.61 -1.27 2.94
N ILE A 77 -10.87 -2.39 3.01
CA ILE A 77 -10.28 -2.85 4.26
C ILE A 77 -8.92 -2.16 4.44
N PHE A 78 -8.81 -1.36 5.48
CA PHE A 78 -7.56 -0.73 5.92
C PHE A 78 -6.95 -1.54 7.07
N VAL A 79 -5.72 -1.99 6.91
CA VAL A 79 -4.90 -2.54 8.00
C VAL A 79 -3.66 -1.68 8.16
N GLY A 80 -3.70 -0.77 9.12
CA GLY A 80 -2.55 0.02 9.56
C GLY A 80 -1.82 -0.69 10.71
N GLY A 81 -0.49 -0.76 10.65
CA GLY A 81 0.32 -1.20 11.78
C GLY A 81 0.17 -0.23 12.96
N GLN A 82 -0.32 -0.71 14.11
CA GLN A 82 -0.19 0.02 15.36
C GLN A 82 1.27 -0.12 15.81
N ASN A 83 2.05 0.96 15.63
CA ASN A 83 3.33 1.09 16.32
C ASN A 83 3.13 1.50 17.77
#